data_AF-A0A7D5RVU2-F1
#
_entry.id   AF-A0A7D5RVU2-F1
#
_cell.length_a   1.000
_cell.length_b   1.000
_cell.length_c   1.000
_cell.angle_alpha   90.00
_cell.angle_beta   90.00
_cell.angle_gamma   90.00
#
_symmetry.space_group_name_H-M   'P 1'
#
loop_
_entity.id
_entity.type
_entity.pdbx_description
1 polymer ?
#
loop_
_entity_poly.entity_id
_entity_poly.type
_entity_poly.pdbx_seq_one_letter_code
_entity_poly.pdbx_strand_id
1 'polypeptide(L)'
;MWMGSYEPINLFGLIVQAVFIENFLLANFLGMCTYLACSTKLKTANGLGLAVVFVLTVSGILNWFVHRFVTGSGALTWLSTFGLNASSINLGFLEFLLFISVIAGFTQILEIVIEKTAPALYMSLGLYLPLIAVNCAILGACLFAVTRDYPFWPNLIYVFGSGLGWWVAIALIAAIREKLATSHVIPSLKGMGITFIMTGLMAMAFQGFTGIKLAVPTGGPVNAANLIAPPSQLETEYSEPKGES
;
A
#
# COMPACT_ATOMS: atom_id res chain seq x y z
N MET A 1 16.95 17.80 3.51
CA MET A 1 16.08 17.20 4.55
C MET A 1 14.81 16.55 3.99
N TRP A 2 14.14 17.12 2.97
CA TRP A 2 12.92 16.53 2.38
C TRP A 2 13.16 15.33 1.43
N MET A 3 14.33 15.23 0.80
CA MET A 3 14.72 14.07 -0.03
C MET A 3 15.47 12.98 0.78
N GLY A 4 15.84 13.24 2.04
CA GLY A 4 16.77 12.36 2.76
C GLY A 4 18.10 12.15 2.00
N SER A 5 18.71 10.98 2.15
CA SER A 5 19.93 10.53 1.46
C SER A 5 19.62 9.72 0.19
N TYR A 6 18.57 10.10 -0.54
CA TYR A 6 18.14 9.41 -1.76
C TYR A 6 18.48 10.23 -3.00
N GLU A 7 19.35 9.67 -3.85
CA GLU A 7 19.58 10.15 -5.22
C GLU A 7 18.36 9.85 -6.12
N PRO A 8 18.12 10.66 -7.17
CA PRO A 8 17.01 10.44 -8.11
C PRO A 8 17.06 9.09 -8.84
N ILE A 9 18.26 8.51 -9.01
CA ILE A 9 18.42 7.17 -9.59
C ILE A 9 17.92 6.06 -8.65
N ASN A 10 18.07 6.25 -7.33
CA ASN A 10 17.58 5.31 -6.31
C ASN A 10 16.06 5.38 -6.18
N LEU A 11 15.44 6.53 -6.50
CA LEU A 11 13.99 6.68 -6.53
C LEU A 11 13.36 5.85 -7.66
N PHE A 12 14.00 5.76 -8.82
CA PHE A 12 13.53 4.89 -9.89
C PHE A 12 13.65 3.41 -9.52
N GLY A 13 14.78 3.01 -8.89
CA GLY A 13 14.95 1.68 -8.33
C GLY A 13 13.89 1.34 -7.27
N LEU A 14 13.50 2.31 -6.45
CA LEU A 14 12.45 2.17 -5.43
C LEU A 14 11.07 1.95 -6.06
N ILE A 15 10.74 2.64 -7.16
CA ILE A 15 9.48 2.39 -7.88
C ILE A 15 9.45 0.97 -8.43
N VAL A 16 10.51 0.54 -9.12
CA VAL A 16 10.55 -0.79 -9.72
C VAL A 16 10.48 -1.87 -8.64
N GLN A 17 11.16 -1.66 -7.51
CA GLN A 17 11.08 -2.53 -6.36
C GLN A 17 9.67 -2.57 -5.75
N ALA A 18 9.03 -1.41 -5.51
CA ALA A 18 7.69 -1.35 -4.94
C ALA A 18 6.60 -1.94 -5.86
N VAL A 19 6.77 -1.80 -7.18
CA VAL A 19 5.79 -2.30 -8.17
C VAL A 19 5.89 -3.82 -8.36
N PHE A 20 7.10 -4.37 -8.47
CA PHE A 20 7.31 -5.76 -8.88
C PHE A 20 7.85 -6.68 -7.78
N ILE A 21 8.78 -6.20 -6.96
CA ILE A 21 9.53 -7.02 -6.00
C ILE A 21 8.80 -7.11 -4.66
N GLU A 22 8.32 -5.97 -4.15
CA GLU A 22 7.53 -5.86 -2.91
C GLU A 22 6.05 -5.59 -3.22
N ASN A 23 5.51 -6.27 -4.23
CA ASN A 23 4.12 -6.04 -4.63
C ASN A 23 3.16 -6.36 -3.47
N PHE A 24 2.42 -5.35 -3.04
CA PHE A 24 1.47 -5.41 -1.94
C PHE A 24 0.44 -6.55 -2.07
N LEU A 25 -0.01 -6.82 -3.30
CA LEU A 25 -1.06 -7.80 -3.52
C LEU A 25 -0.52 -9.23 -3.59
N LEU A 26 0.58 -9.45 -4.30
CA LEU A 26 1.05 -10.80 -4.63
C LEU A 26 2.12 -11.32 -3.68
N ALA A 27 2.90 -10.44 -3.04
CA ALA A 27 3.93 -10.83 -2.06
C ALA A 27 3.42 -10.70 -0.61
N ASN A 28 2.67 -9.63 -0.31
CA ASN A 28 2.17 -9.37 1.04
C ASN A 28 0.69 -9.76 1.25
N PHE A 29 -0.03 -10.18 0.20
CA PHE A 29 -1.45 -10.59 0.26
C PHE A 29 -2.43 -9.52 0.77
N LEU A 30 -2.13 -8.24 0.59
CA LEU A 30 -3.01 -7.14 0.98
C LEU A 30 -3.96 -6.73 -0.17
N GLY A 31 -5.22 -6.43 0.15
CA GLY A 31 -6.20 -5.89 -0.81
C GLY A 31 -6.92 -6.94 -1.68
N MET A 32 -6.98 -8.19 -1.21
CA MET A 32 -7.55 -9.32 -1.95
C MET A 32 -9.06 -9.22 -2.18
N CYS A 33 -9.80 -8.56 -1.28
CA CYS A 33 -11.27 -8.53 -1.31
C CYS A 33 -11.82 -7.87 -2.57
N THR A 34 -11.35 -6.66 -2.88
CA THR A 34 -11.74 -5.91 -4.08
C THR A 34 -11.12 -6.49 -5.34
N TYR A 35 -9.90 -7.02 -5.24
CA TYR A 35 -9.20 -7.69 -6.34
C TYR A 35 -9.94 -8.94 -6.85
N LEU A 36 -10.41 -9.84 -5.96
CA LEU A 36 -11.14 -11.04 -6.37
C LEU A 36 -12.55 -10.72 -6.86
N ALA A 37 -13.22 -9.75 -6.23
CA ALA A 37 -14.58 -9.37 -6.57
C ALA A 37 -14.67 -8.64 -7.93
N CYS A 38 -13.76 -7.71 -8.21
CA CYS A 38 -13.86 -6.80 -9.36
C CYS A 38 -12.98 -7.17 -10.57
N SER A 39 -12.41 -8.37 -10.60
CA SER A 39 -11.55 -8.85 -11.71
C SER A 39 -12.30 -9.59 -12.84
N THR A 40 -13.62 -9.44 -12.96
CA THR A 40 -14.40 -10.17 -13.99
C THR A 40 -14.20 -9.66 -15.42
N LYS A 41 -13.95 -8.35 -15.58
CA LYS A 41 -13.78 -7.69 -16.89
C LYS A 41 -12.59 -6.74 -16.83
N LEU A 42 -11.78 -6.70 -17.87
CA LEU A 42 -10.59 -5.85 -17.91
C LEU A 42 -10.93 -4.35 -17.80
N LYS A 43 -11.99 -3.88 -18.48
CA LYS A 43 -12.41 -2.47 -18.43
C LYS A 43 -12.76 -2.00 -17.01
N THR A 44 -13.48 -2.85 -16.27
CA THR A 44 -13.91 -2.60 -14.89
C THR A 44 -12.72 -2.62 -13.94
N ALA A 45 -11.85 -3.63 -14.07
CA ALA A 45 -10.62 -3.75 -13.29
C ALA A 45 -9.67 -2.56 -13.48
N ASN A 46 -9.56 -2.04 -14.72
CA ASN A 46 -8.70 -0.91 -15.03
C ASN A 46 -9.20 0.39 -14.38
N GLY A 47 -10.52 0.63 -14.39
CA GLY A 47 -11.13 1.79 -13.72
C GLY A 47 -10.94 1.75 -12.21
N LEU A 48 -11.09 0.56 -11.59
CA LEU A 48 -10.85 0.39 -10.16
C LEU A 48 -9.37 0.57 -9.79
N GLY A 49 -8.46 -0.03 -10.57
CA GLY A 49 -7.02 0.11 -10.36
C GLY A 49 -6.55 1.56 -10.37
N LEU A 50 -7.00 2.35 -11.35
CA LEU A 50 -6.67 3.77 -11.41
C LEU A 50 -7.23 4.55 -10.21
N ALA A 51 -8.45 4.24 -9.78
CA ALA A 51 -9.03 4.86 -8.59
C ALA A 51 -8.23 4.53 -7.32
N VAL A 52 -7.79 3.28 -7.16
CA VAL A 52 -6.95 2.87 -6.01
C VAL A 52 -5.59 3.56 -6.05
N VAL A 53 -4.92 3.65 -7.20
CA VAL A 53 -3.65 4.39 -7.33
C VAL A 53 -3.81 5.83 -6.88
N PHE A 54 -4.87 6.49 -7.33
CA PHE A 54 -5.16 7.88 -6.96
C PHE A 54 -5.42 8.04 -5.47
N VAL A 55 -6.29 7.21 -4.89
CA VAL A 55 -6.61 7.24 -3.46
C VAL A 55 -5.40 6.97 -2.61
N LEU A 56 -4.60 5.98 -3.01
CA LEU A 56 -3.41 5.59 -2.29
C LEU A 56 -2.41 6.74 -2.25
N THR A 57 -2.14 7.34 -3.41
CA THR A 57 -1.19 8.46 -3.53
C THR A 57 -1.61 9.63 -2.64
N VAL A 58 -2.87 10.06 -2.69
CA VAL A 58 -3.34 11.21 -1.90
C VAL A 58 -3.40 10.87 -0.41
N SER A 59 -3.97 9.71 -0.06
CA SER A 59 -4.07 9.28 1.35
C SER A 59 -2.70 9.06 1.99
N GLY A 60 -1.72 8.54 1.24
CA GLY A 60 -0.36 8.35 1.75
C GLY A 60 0.39 9.67 1.97
N ILE A 61 0.12 10.71 1.18
CA ILE A 61 0.63 12.06 1.44
C ILE A 61 0.00 12.63 2.73
N LEU A 62 -1.33 12.52 2.85
CA LEU A 62 -2.05 13.03 4.02
C LEU A 62 -1.61 12.32 5.31
N ASN A 63 -1.49 10.99 5.27
CA ASN A 63 -1.06 10.19 6.41
C ASN A 63 0.38 10.47 6.82
N TRP A 64 1.27 10.80 5.86
CA TRP A 64 2.63 11.25 6.18
C TRP A 64 2.62 12.56 6.98
N PHE A 65 1.78 13.52 6.59
CA PHE A 65 1.61 14.76 7.37
C PHE A 65 1.03 14.49 8.75
N VAL A 66 0.03 13.61 8.87
CA VAL A 66 -0.56 13.24 10.15
C VAL A 66 0.48 12.57 11.05
N HIS A 67 1.28 11.63 10.51
CA HIS A 67 2.35 11.01 11.26
C HIS A 67 3.36 12.04 11.78
N ARG A 68 3.80 12.97 10.92
CA ARG A 68 4.79 13.99 11.28
C ARG A 68 4.29 15.04 12.27
N PHE A 69 3.01 15.40 12.23
CA PHE A 69 2.43 16.48 13.04
C PHE A 69 1.63 16.02 14.27
N VAL A 70 1.20 14.76 14.32
CA VAL A 70 0.32 14.25 15.40
C VAL A 70 0.94 13.06 16.14
N THR A 71 1.50 12.10 15.43
CA THR A 71 1.83 10.79 16.01
C THR A 71 3.31 10.62 16.37
N GLY A 72 4.21 11.30 15.65
CA GLY A 72 5.66 11.19 15.84
C GLY A 72 6.14 11.65 17.23
N SER A 73 7.28 11.13 17.68
CA SER A 73 7.91 11.54 18.93
C SER A 73 8.20 13.06 18.92
N GLY A 74 7.55 13.81 19.83
CA GLY A 74 7.66 15.27 19.90
C GLY A 74 6.83 16.05 18.86
N ALA A 75 5.91 15.40 18.14
CA ALA A 75 5.09 16.06 17.13
C ALA A 75 4.14 17.14 17.72
N LEU A 76 3.74 17.03 18.99
CA LEU A 76 2.85 17.98 19.68
C LEU A 76 3.54 19.28 20.13
N THR A 77 4.80 19.50 19.72
CA THR A 77 5.52 20.75 20.01
C THR A 77 4.79 21.99 19.49
N TRP A 78 4.03 21.89 18.38
CA TRP A 78 3.21 23.02 17.89
C TRP A 78 2.11 23.44 18.87
N LEU A 79 1.66 22.53 19.74
CA LEU A 79 0.62 22.77 20.75
C LEU A 79 1.12 23.64 21.93
N SER A 80 2.44 23.83 22.07
CA SER A 80 3.00 24.78 23.04
C SER A 80 2.59 26.23 22.73
N THR A 81 2.26 26.54 21.47
CA THR A 81 1.70 27.84 21.04
C THR A 81 0.33 28.11 21.67
N PHE A 82 -0.41 27.05 22.02
CA PHE A 82 -1.72 27.12 22.69
C PHE A 82 -1.63 26.96 24.23
N GLY A 83 -0.42 26.96 24.80
CA GLY A 83 -0.21 26.94 26.26
C GLY A 83 -0.25 25.56 26.92
N LEU A 84 -0.20 24.47 26.15
CA LEU A 84 -0.19 23.10 26.65
C LEU A 84 1.20 22.45 26.44
N ASN A 85 1.89 22.09 27.53
CA ASN A 85 3.18 21.38 27.48
C ASN A 85 2.97 19.87 27.31
N ALA A 86 2.66 19.45 26.08
CA ALA A 86 2.42 18.05 25.71
C ALA A 86 3.63 17.37 25.03
N SER A 87 4.86 17.74 25.42
CA SER A 87 6.10 17.24 24.77
C SER A 87 6.45 15.78 25.08
N SER A 88 5.87 15.17 26.12
CA SER A 88 6.21 13.82 26.58
C SER A 88 5.18 12.74 26.21
N ILE A 89 4.09 13.11 25.54
CA ILE A 89 3.02 12.17 25.20
C ILE A 89 3.31 11.56 23.83
N ASN A 90 3.50 10.24 23.80
CA ASN A 90 3.63 9.47 22.57
C ASN A 90 2.25 8.94 22.15
N LEU A 91 1.75 9.38 20.99
CA LEU A 91 0.45 8.96 20.45
C LEU A 91 0.55 7.81 19.43
N GLY A 92 1.64 7.04 19.44
CA GLY A 92 1.83 5.90 18.54
C GLY A 92 0.67 4.89 18.59
N PHE A 93 0.00 4.73 19.73
CA PHE A 93 -1.15 3.83 19.84
C PHE A 93 -2.36 4.26 18.99
N LEU A 94 -2.50 5.56 18.68
CA LEU A 94 -3.64 6.11 17.93
C LEU A 94 -3.40 6.11 16.41
N GLU A 95 -2.18 5.77 15.99
CA GLU A 95 -1.73 5.86 14.59
C GLU A 95 -2.65 5.16 13.60
N PHE A 96 -2.96 3.89 13.87
CA PHE A 96 -3.85 3.09 13.03
C PHE A 96 -5.25 3.72 12.89
N LEU A 97 -5.80 4.23 13.99
CA LEU A 97 -7.12 4.85 14.00
C LEU A 97 -7.15 6.17 13.23
N LEU A 98 -6.08 6.97 13.33
CA LEU A 98 -5.96 8.21 12.55
C LEU A 98 -5.84 7.92 11.05
N PHE A 99 -5.02 6.94 10.65
CA PHE A 99 -4.86 6.60 9.24
C PHE A 99 -6.16 6.11 8.61
N ILE A 100 -6.90 5.22 9.29
CA ILE A 100 -8.19 4.75 8.81
C ILE A 100 -9.18 5.92 8.70
N SER A 101 -9.19 6.84 9.67
CA SER A 101 -10.09 8.01 9.65
C SER A 101 -9.80 8.97 8.50
N VAL A 102 -8.52 9.22 8.22
CA VAL A 102 -8.08 10.09 7.10
C VAL A 102 -8.42 9.45 5.75
N ILE A 103 -8.15 8.14 5.60
CA ILE A 103 -8.49 7.40 4.39
C ILE A 103 -10.01 7.44 4.18
N ALA A 104 -10.80 7.13 5.21
CA ALA A 104 -12.26 7.13 5.14
C ALA A 104 -12.82 8.51 4.72
N GLY A 105 -12.34 9.59 5.35
CA GLY A 105 -12.74 10.95 5.00
C GLY A 105 -12.41 11.31 3.55
N PHE A 106 -11.21 10.95 3.08
CA PHE A 106 -10.83 11.20 1.69
C PHE A 106 -11.64 10.36 0.69
N THR A 107 -11.83 9.07 0.96
CA THR A 107 -12.62 8.20 0.08
C THR A 107 -14.08 8.59 0.01
N GLN A 108 -14.64 9.17 1.08
CA GLN A 108 -16.00 9.69 1.06
C GLN A 108 -16.14 10.86 0.08
N ILE A 109 -15.15 11.76 0.06
CA ILE A 109 -15.11 12.86 -0.91
C ILE A 109 -14.97 12.30 -2.33
N LEU A 110 -14.13 11.28 -2.52
CA LEU A 110 -13.96 10.62 -3.81
C LEU A 110 -15.25 9.98 -4.32
N GLU A 111 -16.04 9.34 -3.44
CA GLU A 111 -17.32 8.72 -3.80
C GLU A 111 -18.26 9.74 -4.47
N ILE A 112 -18.40 10.92 -3.86
CA ILE A 112 -19.22 12.03 -4.37
C ILE A 112 -18.68 12.55 -5.72
N VAL A 113 -17.35 12.61 -5.89
CA VAL A 113 -16.73 13.04 -7.15
C VAL A 113 -16.98 12.02 -8.26
N ILE A 114 -16.81 10.72 -7.99
CA ILE A 114 -16.97 9.65 -8.98
C ILE A 114 -18.42 9.56 -9.46
N GLU A 115 -19.39 9.70 -8.57
CA GLU A 115 -20.82 9.73 -8.92
C GLU A 115 -21.11 10.79 -10.01
N LYS A 116 -20.47 11.95 -9.90
CA LYS A 116 -20.64 13.06 -10.86
C LYS A 116 -19.83 12.89 -12.14
N THR A 117 -18.59 12.37 -12.07
CA THR A 117 -17.69 12.33 -13.23
C THR A 117 -17.83 11.07 -14.08
N ALA A 118 -18.18 9.92 -13.48
CA ALA A 118 -18.12 8.62 -14.14
C ALA A 118 -19.29 7.70 -13.75
N PRO A 119 -20.53 8.00 -14.19
CA PRO A 119 -21.72 7.23 -13.82
C PRO A 119 -21.65 5.76 -14.29
N ALA A 120 -20.94 5.47 -15.37
CA ALA A 120 -20.75 4.09 -15.86
C ALA A 120 -19.99 3.20 -14.87
N LEU A 121 -19.02 3.77 -14.14
CA LEU A 121 -18.24 3.05 -13.14
C LEU A 121 -19.06 2.88 -11.85
N TYR A 122 -19.82 3.91 -11.47
CA TYR A 122 -20.75 3.85 -10.34
C TYR A 122 -21.82 2.76 -10.52
N MET A 123 -22.41 2.65 -11.71
CA MET A 123 -23.39 1.59 -12.02
C MET A 123 -22.80 0.18 -11.97
N SER A 124 -21.48 0.03 -12.16
CA SER A 124 -20.80 -1.27 -12.15
C SER A 124 -20.19 -1.62 -10.78
N LEU A 125 -19.79 -0.62 -9.98
CA LEU A 125 -19.03 -0.78 -8.74
C LEU A 125 -19.70 -0.15 -7.51
N GLY A 126 -20.93 0.38 -7.58
CA GLY A 126 -21.52 1.23 -6.54
C GLY A 126 -21.34 0.75 -5.10
N LEU A 127 -21.51 -0.56 -4.83
CA LEU A 127 -21.30 -1.14 -3.50
C LEU A 127 -19.81 -1.30 -3.10
N TYR A 128 -18.91 -1.34 -4.07
CA TYR A 128 -17.47 -1.49 -3.87
C TYR A 128 -16.73 -0.16 -3.68
N LEU A 129 -17.36 0.99 -3.95
CA LEU A 129 -16.75 2.31 -3.72
C LEU A 129 -16.44 2.55 -2.23
N PRO A 130 -17.38 2.30 -1.29
CA PRO A 130 -17.09 2.35 0.15
C PRO A 130 -16.03 1.32 0.60
N LEU A 131 -15.91 0.20 -0.12
CA LEU A 131 -14.94 -0.84 0.18
C LEU A 131 -13.49 -0.41 -0.12
N ILE A 132 -13.29 0.70 -0.85
CA ILE A 132 -11.97 1.31 -1.05
C ILE A 132 -11.43 1.85 0.29
N ALA A 133 -12.27 2.43 1.14
CA ALA A 133 -11.87 3.00 2.44
C ALA A 133 -11.21 1.96 3.36
N VAL A 134 -11.70 0.72 3.29
CA VAL A 134 -11.23 -0.41 4.10
C VAL A 134 -10.31 -1.34 3.30
N ASN A 135 -9.78 -0.88 2.17
CA ASN A 135 -8.84 -1.68 1.39
C ASN A 135 -7.53 -1.83 2.15
N CYS A 136 -7.20 -3.08 2.50
CA CYS A 136 -6.01 -3.40 3.29
C CYS A 136 -4.71 -2.96 2.60
N ALA A 137 -4.65 -2.94 1.26
CA ALA A 137 -3.47 -2.46 0.54
C ALA A 137 -3.22 -0.97 0.77
N ILE A 138 -4.28 -0.17 0.92
CA ILE A 138 -4.17 1.28 1.14
C ILE A 138 -3.64 1.57 2.53
N LEU A 139 -4.25 0.96 3.53
CA LEU A 139 -3.82 1.08 4.92
C LEU A 139 -2.38 0.56 5.11
N GLY A 140 -2.09 -0.61 4.55
CA GLY A 140 -0.76 -1.22 4.66
C GLY A 140 0.33 -0.40 4.01
N ALA A 141 0.08 0.28 2.88
CA ALA A 141 1.10 1.10 2.26
C ALA A 141 1.43 2.34 3.09
N CYS A 142 0.41 2.97 3.68
CA CYS A 142 0.62 4.10 4.59
C CYS A 142 1.42 3.67 5.82
N LEU A 143 1.08 2.51 6.41
CA LEU A 143 1.78 1.98 7.57
C LEU A 143 3.24 1.61 7.25
N PHE A 144 3.47 0.84 6.18
CA PHE A 144 4.83 0.44 5.79
C PHE A 144 5.71 1.61 5.41
N ALA A 145 5.13 2.70 4.89
CA ALA A 145 5.90 3.88 4.58
C ALA A 145 6.41 4.59 5.85
N VAL A 146 5.62 4.55 6.92
CA VAL A 146 5.98 5.11 8.22
C VAL A 146 6.94 4.21 8.98
N THR A 147 6.70 2.90 9.04
CA THR A 147 7.61 1.98 9.73
C THR A 147 9.00 1.92 9.10
N ARG A 148 9.13 2.35 7.84
CA ARG A 148 10.41 2.47 7.12
C ARG A 148 11.01 3.88 7.16
N ASP A 149 10.37 4.80 7.90
CA ASP A 149 10.81 6.19 8.09
C ASP A 149 11.14 6.91 6.77
N TYR A 150 10.29 6.74 5.74
CA TYR A 150 10.52 7.42 4.48
C TYR A 150 10.31 8.94 4.62
N PRO A 151 11.26 9.77 4.14
CA PRO A 151 11.02 11.21 4.02
C PRO A 151 9.98 11.48 2.91
N PHE A 152 9.50 12.72 2.83
CA PHE A 152 8.35 13.09 1.99
C PHE A 152 8.43 12.59 0.53
N TRP A 153 9.56 12.83 -0.15
CA TRP A 153 9.69 12.47 -1.57
C TRP A 153 9.76 10.95 -1.81
N PRO A 154 10.59 10.17 -1.10
CA PRO A 154 10.54 8.71 -1.17
C PRO A 154 9.19 8.11 -0.77
N ASN A 155 8.51 8.67 0.23
CA ASN A 155 7.18 8.22 0.64
C ASN A 155 6.17 8.34 -0.51
N LEU A 156 6.10 9.51 -1.14
CA LEU A 156 5.21 9.75 -2.28
C LEU A 156 5.43 8.71 -3.39
N ILE A 157 6.69 8.46 -3.71
CA ILE A 157 7.12 7.58 -4.79
C ILE A 157 6.82 6.11 -4.44
N TYR A 158 7.04 5.72 -3.19
CA TYR A 158 6.72 4.38 -2.68
C TYR A 158 5.22 4.10 -2.68
N VAL A 159 4.41 5.05 -2.20
CA VAL A 159 2.94 4.95 -2.16
C VAL A 159 2.36 4.93 -3.58
N PHE A 160 2.90 5.74 -4.49
CA PHE A 160 2.50 5.70 -5.89
C PHE A 160 2.89 4.37 -6.57
N GLY A 161 4.13 3.90 -6.36
CA GLY A 161 4.62 2.64 -6.91
C GLY A 161 3.84 1.42 -6.39
N SER A 162 3.50 1.38 -5.10
CA SER A 162 2.67 0.32 -4.53
C SER A 162 1.26 0.29 -5.10
N GLY A 163 0.68 1.46 -5.38
CA GLY A 163 -0.60 1.57 -6.09
C GLY A 163 -0.54 1.03 -7.51
N LEU A 164 0.53 1.37 -8.24
CA LEU A 164 0.75 0.84 -9.59
C LEU A 164 0.93 -0.68 -9.58
N GLY A 165 1.65 -1.23 -8.60
CA GLY A 165 1.80 -2.68 -8.43
C GLY A 165 0.46 -3.40 -8.22
N TRP A 166 -0.42 -2.81 -7.39
CA TRP A 166 -1.78 -3.31 -7.19
C TRP A 166 -2.62 -3.23 -8.47
N TRP A 167 -2.53 -2.12 -9.21
CA TRP A 167 -3.23 -1.94 -10.49
C TRP A 167 -2.77 -2.95 -11.55
N VAL A 168 -1.47 -3.17 -11.69
CA VAL A 168 -0.92 -4.17 -12.61
C VAL A 168 -1.43 -5.57 -12.25
N ALA A 169 -1.46 -5.90 -10.95
CA ALA A 169 -1.95 -7.20 -10.51
C ALA A 169 -3.44 -7.41 -10.85
N ILE A 170 -4.32 -6.44 -10.57
CA ILE A 170 -5.75 -6.57 -10.90
C ILE A 170 -6.00 -6.61 -12.41
N ALA A 171 -5.24 -5.87 -13.20
CA ALA A 171 -5.34 -5.90 -14.66
C ALA A 171 -4.94 -7.27 -15.23
N LEU A 172 -3.86 -7.87 -14.70
CA LEU A 172 -3.39 -9.19 -15.12
C LEU A 172 -4.41 -10.29 -14.84
N ILE A 173 -4.95 -10.37 -13.62
CA ILE A 173 -5.96 -11.39 -13.30
C ILE A 173 -7.24 -11.18 -14.11
N ALA A 174 -7.63 -9.94 -14.39
CA ALA A 174 -8.82 -9.65 -15.18
C ALA A 174 -8.65 -10.11 -16.63
N ALA A 175 -7.47 -9.88 -17.22
CA ALA A 175 -7.13 -10.39 -18.55
C ALA A 175 -7.14 -11.93 -18.59
N ILE A 176 -6.57 -12.59 -17.57
CA ILE A 176 -6.58 -14.06 -17.46
C ILE A 176 -8.02 -14.58 -17.31
N ARG A 177 -8.84 -13.96 -16.47
CA ARG A 177 -10.24 -14.34 -16.25
C ARG A 177 -11.10 -14.17 -17.49
N GLU A 178 -10.91 -13.09 -18.24
CA GLU A 178 -11.64 -12.83 -19.49
C GLU A 178 -11.29 -13.89 -20.55
N LYS A 179 -10.01 -14.31 -20.62
CA LYS A 179 -9.57 -15.41 -21.48
C LYS A 179 -10.06 -16.79 -21.02
N LEU A 180 -10.14 -17.03 -19.70
CA LEU A 180 -10.68 -18.28 -19.17
C LEU A 180 -12.19 -18.42 -19.37
N ALA A 181 -12.93 -17.30 -19.49
CA ALA A 181 -14.37 -17.34 -19.69
C ALA A 181 -14.78 -18.03 -21.00
N THR A 182 -13.92 -18.01 -22.01
CA THR A 182 -14.14 -18.71 -23.30
C THR A 182 -13.62 -20.15 -23.31
N SER A 183 -13.02 -20.63 -22.21
CA SER A 183 -12.39 -21.95 -22.13
C SER A 183 -13.27 -22.96 -21.38
N HIS A 184 -13.09 -24.25 -21.68
CA HIS A 184 -13.81 -25.33 -21.01
C HIS A 184 -13.29 -25.57 -19.59
N VAL A 185 -13.93 -24.91 -18.62
CA VAL A 185 -13.66 -25.09 -17.18
C VAL A 185 -14.68 -26.05 -16.53
N ILE A 186 -14.24 -26.83 -15.54
CA ILE A 186 -15.10 -27.70 -14.74
C ILE A 186 -16.24 -26.87 -14.12
N PRO A 187 -17.53 -27.26 -14.29
CA PRO A 187 -18.67 -26.46 -13.84
C PRO A 187 -18.61 -26.04 -12.38
N SER A 188 -18.15 -26.93 -11.49
CA SER A 188 -18.09 -26.70 -10.03
C SER A 188 -17.00 -25.71 -9.59
N LEU A 189 -16.01 -25.41 -10.44
CA LEU A 189 -14.90 -24.49 -10.11
C LEU A 189 -15.04 -23.11 -10.77
N LYS A 190 -16.10 -22.90 -11.57
CA LYS A 190 -16.32 -21.62 -12.27
C LYS A 190 -16.54 -20.47 -11.28
N GLY A 191 -15.95 -19.31 -11.58
CA GLY A 191 -16.09 -18.10 -10.77
C GLY A 191 -15.00 -17.95 -9.73
N MET A 192 -15.37 -17.90 -8.44
CA MET A 192 -14.44 -17.55 -7.35
C MET A 192 -13.39 -18.64 -7.09
N GLY A 193 -13.78 -19.92 -7.14
CA GLY A 193 -12.86 -21.05 -6.86
C GLY A 193 -11.63 -21.05 -7.78
N ILE A 194 -11.83 -20.98 -9.09
CA ILE A 194 -10.71 -20.87 -10.02
C ILE A 194 -9.93 -19.56 -9.87
N THR A 195 -10.59 -18.46 -9.48
CA THR A 195 -9.91 -17.18 -9.28
C THR A 195 -8.92 -17.23 -8.11
N PHE A 196 -9.24 -17.95 -7.03
CA PHE A 196 -8.29 -18.21 -5.96
C PHE A 196 -7.08 -19.03 -6.43
N ILE A 197 -7.31 -20.10 -7.20
CA ILE A 197 -6.22 -20.94 -7.74
C ILE A 197 -5.31 -20.11 -8.66
N MET A 198 -5.89 -19.33 -9.58
CA MET A 198 -5.14 -18.45 -10.48
C MET A 198 -4.33 -17.41 -9.71
N THR A 199 -4.91 -16.84 -8.65
CA THR A 199 -4.19 -15.86 -7.82
C THR A 199 -3.02 -16.48 -7.09
N GLY A 200 -3.17 -17.72 -6.57
CA GLY A 200 -2.05 -18.47 -5.98
C GLY A 200 -0.94 -18.78 -7.00
N LEU A 201 -1.30 -19.19 -8.22
CA LEU A 201 -0.33 -19.41 -9.31
C LEU A 201 0.41 -18.11 -9.69
N MET A 202 -0.31 -16.98 -9.75
CA MET A 202 0.28 -15.67 -9.98
C MET A 202 1.22 -15.25 -8.84
N ALA A 203 0.82 -15.48 -7.58
CA ALA A 203 1.66 -15.18 -6.43
C ALA A 203 2.98 -15.96 -6.47
N MET A 204 2.94 -17.27 -6.79
CA MET A 204 4.15 -18.07 -6.96
C MET A 204 5.06 -17.55 -8.08
N ALA A 205 4.49 -17.08 -9.19
CA ALA A 205 5.27 -16.49 -10.29
C ALA A 205 5.95 -15.18 -9.86
N PHE A 206 5.26 -14.32 -9.11
CA PHE A 206 5.82 -13.05 -8.62
C PHE A 206 6.83 -13.24 -7.48
N GLN A 207 6.70 -14.31 -6.68
CA GLN A 207 7.67 -14.63 -5.63
C GLN A 207 9.08 -14.86 -6.20
N GLY A 208 9.21 -15.25 -7.48
CA GLY A 208 10.49 -15.36 -8.18
C GLY A 208 11.29 -14.06 -8.26
N PHE A 209 10.65 -12.89 -8.11
CA PHE A 209 11.33 -11.59 -8.15
C PHE A 209 11.83 -11.10 -6.78
N THR A 210 11.43 -11.75 -5.68
CA THR A 210 11.73 -11.32 -4.29
C THR A 210 13.23 -11.33 -3.91
N GLY A 211 14.10 -11.86 -4.78
CA GLY A 211 15.55 -11.88 -4.58
C GLY A 211 16.31 -10.66 -5.11
N ILE A 212 15.67 -9.74 -5.84
CA ILE A 212 16.34 -8.59 -6.47
C ILE A 212 16.16 -7.34 -5.60
N LYS A 213 17.23 -6.84 -4.97
CA LYS A 213 17.21 -5.59 -4.19
C LYS A 213 17.79 -4.45 -5.03
N LEU A 214 16.95 -3.51 -5.47
CA LEU A 214 17.35 -2.40 -6.35
C LEU A 214 17.49 -1.06 -5.63
N ALA A 215 16.85 -0.89 -4.48
CA ALA A 215 16.92 0.32 -3.67
C ALA A 215 17.61 0.04 -2.34
N VAL A 216 18.87 0.47 -2.21
CA VAL A 216 19.57 0.57 -0.92
C VAL A 216 19.75 2.06 -0.61
N PRO A 217 19.32 2.57 0.56
CA PRO A 217 19.55 3.96 0.93
C PRO A 217 21.07 4.22 1.01
N THR A 218 21.56 5.16 0.20
CA THR A 218 22.97 5.52 0.17
C THR A 218 23.30 6.30 1.45
N GLY A 219 23.80 5.63 2.50
CA GLY A 219 24.20 6.33 3.73
C GLY A 219 24.41 5.51 5.02
N GLY A 220 24.10 4.20 5.07
CA GLY A 220 24.46 3.33 6.21
C GLY A 220 25.59 2.36 5.84
N PRO A 221 26.44 1.90 6.79
CA PRO A 221 27.53 0.99 6.47
C PRO A 221 26.96 -0.27 5.82
N VAL A 222 27.55 -0.66 4.70
CA VAL A 222 27.23 -1.89 3.98
C VAL A 222 27.70 -3.06 4.82
N ASN A 223 26.92 -3.42 5.84
CA ASN A 223 27.10 -4.65 6.56
C ASN A 223 26.30 -5.73 5.84
N ALA A 224 27.03 -6.68 5.25
CA ALA A 224 26.50 -7.80 4.47
C ALA A 224 25.53 -8.72 5.26
N ALA A 225 25.29 -8.46 6.55
CA ALA A 225 24.35 -9.17 7.41
C ALA A 225 22.87 -8.83 7.14
N ASN A 226 22.54 -7.61 6.68
CA ASN A 226 21.16 -7.21 6.39
C ASN A 226 20.69 -7.60 4.98
N LEU A 227 21.53 -8.31 4.22
CA LEU A 227 21.24 -8.70 2.84
C LEU A 227 20.29 -9.90 2.75
N ILE A 228 20.04 -10.65 3.85
CA ILE A 228 19.30 -11.94 3.81
C ILE A 228 18.18 -12.04 4.87
N ALA A 229 17.70 -10.95 5.46
CA ALA A 229 16.58 -11.06 6.41
C ALA A 229 15.22 -11.16 5.69
N PRO A 230 14.51 -12.31 5.71
CA PRO A 230 13.08 -12.36 5.44
C PRO A 230 12.29 -11.60 6.53
N PRO A 231 10.98 -11.34 6.34
CA PRO A 231 10.16 -10.51 7.23
C PRO A 231 10.15 -10.92 8.72
N SER A 232 10.65 -12.10 9.06
CA SER A 232 10.70 -12.68 10.41
C SER A 232 11.81 -12.14 11.32
N GLN A 233 12.69 -11.26 10.86
CA GLN A 233 13.78 -10.68 11.68
C GLN A 233 13.46 -9.26 12.18
N LEU A 234 12.36 -8.64 11.73
CA LEU A 234 11.94 -7.32 12.24
C LEU A 234 11.28 -7.41 13.64
N GLU A 235 10.81 -8.59 14.05
CA GLU A 235 10.24 -8.81 15.39
C GLU A 235 11.31 -8.95 16.49
N THR A 236 12.56 -9.26 16.13
CA THR A 236 13.63 -9.48 17.11
C THR A 236 14.24 -8.18 17.63
N GLU A 237 14.16 -7.10 16.86
CA GLU A 237 14.74 -5.80 17.26
C GLU A 237 13.81 -4.97 18.16
N TYR A 238 12.51 -5.30 18.24
CA TYR A 238 11.57 -4.69 19.19
C TYR A 238 11.52 -5.42 20.55
N SER A 239 12.13 -6.60 20.67
CA SER A 239 12.04 -7.45 21.87
C SER A 239 13.25 -7.36 22.81
N GLU A 240 14.26 -6.52 22.53
CA GLU A 240 15.29 -6.20 23.52
C GLU A 240 14.88 -4.98 24.36
N PRO A 241 14.48 -5.15 25.64
CA PRO A 241 14.42 -4.02 26.55
C PRO A 241 15.84 -3.51 26.74
N LYS A 242 16.08 -2.22 26.43
CA LYS A 242 17.28 -1.51 26.89
C LYS A 242 17.27 -1.54 28.42
N GLY A 243 17.95 -2.53 28.98
CA GLY A 243 18.22 -2.62 30.41
C GLY A 243 18.98 -1.39 30.87
N GLU A 244 18.46 -0.78 31.93
CA GLU A 244 19.14 0.20 32.74
C GLU A 244 20.47 -0.37 33.26
N SER A 245 21.56 0.37 33.05
CA SER A 245 22.74 0.40 33.91
C SER A 245 23.42 1.75 33.76
#